data_AF-A0A521NG83-F1
#
_entry.id   AF-A0A521NG83-F1
#
_cell.length_a   1.000
_cell.length_b   1.000
_cell.length_c   1.000
_cell.angle_alpha   90.00
_cell.angle_beta   90.00
_cell.angle_gamma   90.00
#
_symmetry.space_group_name_H-M   'P 1'
#
loop_
_entity.id
_entity.type
_entity.pdbx_description
1 polymer ?
#
loop_
_entity_poly.entity_id
_entity_poly.type
_entity_poly.pdbx_seq_one_letter_code
_entity_poly.pdbx_strand_id
1 'polypeptide(L)'
;MTRDTGSFAALGLLARGLAGMALEVQPLVAGAKPGTRAVLAAGRLLVPEDSPPALRRAMVAHAVAHLRHSTPARRANTLRPMGIALVSAIEDARVERLLVRDFPGLHGWFADALPPAPDPLDLRFEALLLRMDRLLLRPELHDGSHWVEKARRLFENTAARAGLADYEAFRAIASILANDLGQMRVRFEPQGYAVPAPWRDDNSWLWDFGADATPPPPDEAIALQQSGARMPPPSDAGDAAAGAPPEFGDMELGRYTYPEWDRRLERLRPDWCTVIEKLPAWQGLLPAQAQAALRAESLPPLALPRARHLDRRHRLRRQWEGDDIDLNAAIEVLVDRRQRLRPDARLFMRPGKAPRPSSVLVLLDLSASANDAGPHGLSLLEIEKQAALMLAAARPRGADRLAVHGFSSNTRAEVYYYRLLEFGQPLSPPARATIGAVRGRYSTRMGAALRHAAALLAGEPAGQRAILLVTDGAPADIDVHDPRYLVEDAREAVAEARGAGVRTACIAVDAAADSYVRRIFGWRNYCIADDARSLPARLARMSARLAAAH
;
A
#
# COMPACT_ATOMS: atom_id res chain seq x y z
N MET A 1 -48.02 -26.47 22.81
CA MET A 1 -46.67 -26.18 22.28
C MET A 1 -45.65 -26.88 23.16
N THR A 2 -45.41 -28.15 22.89
CA THR A 2 -44.38 -28.97 23.52
C THR A 2 -43.02 -28.51 23.01
N ARG A 3 -42.19 -27.93 23.89
CA ARG A 3 -40.83 -27.49 23.57
C ARG A 3 -40.00 -28.68 23.09
N ASP A 4 -39.21 -28.44 22.05
CA ASP A 4 -38.39 -29.38 21.28
C ASP A 4 -37.15 -29.92 22.06
N THR A 5 -37.33 -30.23 23.35
CA THR A 5 -36.25 -30.71 24.25
C THR A 5 -35.69 -32.07 23.81
N GLY A 6 -36.46 -32.84 23.05
CA GLY A 6 -36.00 -34.11 22.47
C GLY A 6 -34.90 -33.96 21.42
N SER A 7 -34.88 -32.85 20.66
CA SER A 7 -33.89 -32.66 19.60
C SER A 7 -32.48 -32.39 20.13
N PHE A 8 -32.34 -31.65 21.24
CA PHE A 8 -31.01 -31.33 21.81
C PHE A 8 -30.44 -32.50 22.62
N ALA A 9 -31.28 -33.27 23.32
CA ALA A 9 -30.86 -34.50 23.97
C ALA A 9 -30.30 -35.53 22.96
N ALA A 10 -30.93 -35.65 21.79
CA ALA A 10 -30.43 -36.50 20.70
C ALA A 10 -29.08 -36.03 20.16
N LEU A 11 -28.83 -34.71 20.09
CA LEU A 11 -27.53 -34.15 19.72
C LEU A 11 -26.45 -34.46 20.78
N GLY A 12 -26.81 -34.48 22.07
CA GLY A 12 -25.91 -34.92 23.14
C GLY A 12 -25.54 -36.41 23.03
N LEU A 13 -26.48 -37.27 22.63
CA LEU A 13 -26.20 -38.69 22.35
C LEU A 13 -25.28 -38.85 21.13
N LEU A 14 -25.49 -38.06 20.07
CA LEU A 14 -24.61 -38.01 18.91
C LEU A 14 -23.19 -37.61 19.31
N ALA A 15 -23.05 -36.54 20.10
CA ALA A 15 -21.76 -36.08 20.60
C ALA A 15 -21.05 -37.18 21.41
N ARG A 16 -21.80 -37.88 22.29
CA ARG A 16 -21.27 -39.01 23.07
C ARG A 16 -20.79 -40.15 22.19
N GLY A 17 -21.52 -40.47 21.12
CA GLY A 17 -21.12 -41.49 20.15
C GLY A 17 -19.85 -41.12 19.38
N LEU A 18 -19.68 -39.85 18.99
CA LEU A 18 -18.52 -39.38 18.22
C LEU A 18 -17.27 -39.10 19.08
N ALA A 19 -17.46 -38.61 20.30
CA ALA A 19 -16.39 -38.18 21.19
C ALA A 19 -15.96 -39.26 22.21
N GLY A 20 -16.84 -40.24 22.50
CA GLY A 20 -16.64 -41.18 23.61
C GLY A 20 -16.80 -40.55 25.00
N MET A 21 -17.17 -39.27 25.08
CA MET A 21 -17.36 -38.52 26.33
C MET A 21 -18.71 -37.80 26.33
N ALA A 22 -19.27 -37.53 27.51
CA ALA A 22 -20.54 -36.81 27.61
C ALA A 22 -20.33 -35.33 27.30
N LEU A 23 -21.04 -34.83 26.27
CA LEU A 23 -21.11 -33.41 25.93
C LEU A 23 -22.57 -32.98 26.07
N GLU A 24 -22.81 -31.99 26.93
CA GLU A 24 -24.15 -31.45 27.13
C GLU A 24 -24.46 -30.41 26.05
N VAL A 25 -25.46 -30.68 25.21
CA VAL A 25 -25.87 -29.75 24.14
C VAL A 25 -27.11 -28.98 24.59
N GLN A 26 -26.99 -27.65 24.67
CA GLN A 26 -28.06 -26.77 25.13
C GLN A 26 -28.40 -25.73 24.06
N PRO A 27 -29.67 -25.27 24.00
CA PRO A 27 -30.04 -24.15 23.13
C PRO A 27 -29.42 -22.85 23.65
N LEU A 28 -28.89 -22.05 22.74
CA LEU A 28 -28.50 -20.67 23.00
C LEU A 28 -29.75 -19.78 22.83
N VAL A 29 -30.40 -19.42 23.95
CA VAL A 29 -31.71 -18.73 23.98
C VAL A 29 -31.59 -17.26 23.56
N ALA A 30 -32.53 -16.82 22.72
CA ALA A 30 -32.42 -15.69 21.80
C ALA A 30 -32.38 -14.26 22.41
N GLY A 31 -31.34 -13.52 22.01
CA GLY A 31 -31.38 -12.11 21.58
C GLY A 31 -30.49 -11.89 20.34
N ALA A 32 -30.21 -13.00 19.62
CA ALA A 32 -29.16 -13.13 18.64
C ALA A 32 -29.57 -12.56 17.29
N LYS A 33 -28.72 -11.66 16.76
CA LYS A 33 -28.78 -11.20 15.38
C LYS A 33 -28.49 -12.37 14.42
N PRO A 34 -28.87 -12.28 13.14
CA PRO A 34 -28.44 -13.24 12.14
C PRO A 34 -26.91 -13.38 12.16
N GLY A 35 -26.38 -14.60 12.37
CA GLY A 35 -24.94 -14.87 12.31
C GLY A 35 -24.27 -15.31 13.61
N THR A 36 -24.98 -15.45 14.74
CA THR A 36 -24.41 -16.02 15.98
C THR A 36 -23.88 -17.44 15.76
N ARG A 37 -22.68 -17.73 16.27
CA ARG A 37 -22.01 -19.03 16.17
C ARG A 37 -22.26 -19.90 17.39
N ALA A 38 -22.04 -21.20 17.25
CA ALA A 38 -22.05 -22.11 18.38
C ALA A 38 -20.92 -21.72 19.35
N VAL A 39 -21.10 -21.97 20.65
CA VAL A 39 -20.08 -21.68 21.66
C VAL A 39 -19.72 -22.99 22.34
N LEU A 40 -18.45 -23.38 22.21
CA LEU A 40 -17.90 -24.57 22.86
C LEU A 40 -17.24 -24.16 24.18
N ALA A 41 -17.71 -24.76 25.27
CA ALA A 41 -17.14 -24.61 26.60
C ALA A 41 -16.82 -25.99 27.20
N ALA A 42 -16.11 -26.01 28.35
CA ALA A 42 -15.72 -27.24 29.01
C ALA A 42 -16.95 -28.14 29.30
N GLY A 43 -17.11 -29.22 28.52
CA GLY A 43 -18.20 -30.19 28.67
C GLY A 43 -19.58 -29.73 28.20
N ARG A 44 -19.70 -28.54 27.58
CA ARG A 44 -20.98 -27.99 27.10
C ARG A 44 -20.85 -27.37 25.72
N LEU A 45 -21.87 -27.56 24.89
CA LEU A 45 -21.99 -26.93 23.58
C LEU A 45 -23.31 -26.15 23.51
N LEU A 46 -23.20 -24.83 23.33
CA LEU A 46 -24.36 -23.96 23.12
C LEU A 46 -24.60 -23.80 21.62
N VAL A 47 -25.78 -24.20 21.16
CA VAL A 47 -26.15 -24.19 19.74
C VAL A 47 -27.30 -23.21 19.50
N PRO A 48 -27.23 -22.32 18.49
CA PRO A 48 -28.31 -21.38 18.19
C PRO A 48 -29.62 -22.11 17.89
N GLU A 49 -30.69 -21.74 18.59
CA GLU A 49 -31.98 -22.45 18.56
C GLU A 49 -32.61 -22.47 17.14
N ASP A 50 -32.44 -21.38 16.39
CA ASP A 50 -32.97 -21.21 15.03
C ASP A 50 -32.21 -21.99 13.94
N SER A 51 -31.15 -22.73 14.30
CA SER A 51 -30.34 -23.47 13.33
C SER A 51 -31.06 -24.71 12.79
N PRO A 52 -31.06 -24.97 11.47
CA PRO A 52 -31.65 -26.17 10.89
C PRO A 52 -31.07 -27.47 11.49
N PRO A 53 -31.85 -28.56 11.59
CA PRO A 53 -31.37 -29.82 12.20
C PRO A 53 -30.08 -30.38 11.57
N ALA A 54 -29.90 -30.24 10.25
CA ALA A 54 -28.67 -30.66 9.57
C ALA A 54 -27.46 -29.83 9.99
N LEU A 55 -27.62 -28.51 10.11
CA LEU A 55 -26.58 -27.60 10.57
C LEU A 55 -26.20 -27.87 12.03
N ARG A 56 -27.19 -28.14 12.89
CA ARG A 56 -26.94 -28.51 14.30
C ARG A 56 -26.08 -29.77 14.42
N ARG A 57 -26.27 -30.78 13.56
CA ARG A 57 -25.41 -31.99 13.53
C ARG A 57 -23.98 -31.66 13.11
N ALA A 58 -23.80 -30.79 12.11
CA ALA A 58 -22.47 -30.33 11.70
C ALA A 58 -21.76 -29.55 12.82
N MET A 59 -22.48 -28.69 13.55
CA MET A 59 -21.95 -27.98 14.73
C MET A 59 -21.48 -28.93 15.82
N VAL A 60 -22.26 -29.97 16.12
CA VAL A 60 -21.83 -31.01 17.08
C VAL A 60 -20.59 -31.75 16.59
N ALA A 61 -20.54 -32.13 15.32
CA ALA A 61 -19.37 -32.81 14.76
C ALA A 61 -18.11 -31.93 14.85
N HIS A 62 -18.20 -30.64 14.51
CA HIS A 62 -17.09 -29.70 14.63
C HIS A 62 -16.64 -29.51 16.10
N ALA A 63 -17.56 -29.35 17.03
CA ALA A 63 -17.24 -29.25 18.46
C ALA A 63 -16.51 -30.50 18.98
N VAL A 64 -16.97 -31.70 18.56
CA VAL A 64 -16.30 -32.96 18.90
C VAL A 64 -14.90 -33.05 18.27
N ALA A 65 -14.69 -32.50 17.08
CA ALA A 65 -13.37 -32.45 16.45
C ALA A 65 -12.36 -31.70 17.32
N HIS A 66 -12.74 -30.53 17.85
CA HIS A 66 -11.90 -29.77 18.79
C HIS A 66 -11.67 -30.51 20.10
N LEU A 67 -12.70 -31.11 20.70
CA LEU A 67 -12.57 -31.87 21.95
C LEU A 67 -11.61 -33.06 21.82
N ARG A 68 -11.52 -33.67 20.64
CA ARG A 68 -10.66 -34.84 20.39
C ARG A 68 -9.24 -34.47 19.96
N HIS A 69 -9.06 -33.36 19.25
CA HIS A 69 -7.83 -33.10 18.49
C HIS A 69 -7.18 -31.75 18.74
N SER A 70 -7.85 -30.82 19.41
CA SER A 70 -7.28 -29.52 19.78
C SER A 70 -6.82 -29.49 21.23
N THR A 71 -5.84 -28.64 21.51
CA THR A 71 -5.44 -28.31 22.89
C THR A 71 -6.19 -27.06 23.32
N PRO A 72 -6.94 -27.09 24.45
CA PRO A 72 -7.72 -25.93 24.90
C PRO A 72 -6.84 -24.81 25.48
N ALA A 73 -7.45 -23.63 25.62
CA ALA A 73 -6.93 -22.52 26.43
C ALA A 73 -5.49 -22.10 26.11
N ARG A 74 -5.14 -22.04 24.82
CA ARG A 74 -3.83 -21.53 24.38
C ARG A 74 -3.76 -20.03 24.57
N ARG A 75 -2.60 -19.51 24.99
CA ARG A 75 -2.44 -18.06 25.21
C ARG A 75 -2.56 -17.26 23.92
N ALA A 76 -3.60 -16.43 23.84
CA ALA A 76 -3.87 -15.56 22.69
C ALA A 76 -2.91 -14.36 22.60
N ASN A 77 -2.32 -13.93 23.71
CA ASN A 77 -1.46 -12.74 23.80
C ASN A 77 -0.19 -12.76 22.93
N THR A 78 0.18 -13.92 22.38
CA THR A 78 1.32 -14.06 21.47
C THR A 78 0.98 -13.70 20.02
N LEU A 79 -0.29 -13.50 19.69
CA LEU A 79 -0.79 -13.29 18.33
C LEU A 79 -1.61 -12.01 18.21
N ARG A 80 -1.53 -11.36 17.04
CA ARG A 80 -2.44 -10.26 16.69
C ARG A 80 -3.84 -10.81 16.38
N PRO A 81 -4.92 -10.01 16.48
CA PRO A 81 -6.29 -10.47 16.26
C PRO A 81 -6.53 -11.23 14.95
N MET A 82 -5.99 -10.73 13.82
CA MET A 82 -6.08 -11.43 12.52
C MET A 82 -5.35 -12.79 12.55
N GLY A 83 -4.22 -12.86 13.25
CA GLY A 83 -3.47 -14.10 13.42
C GLY A 83 -4.23 -15.14 14.25
N ILE A 84 -4.95 -14.70 15.29
CA ILE A 84 -5.85 -15.57 16.08
C ILE A 84 -6.92 -16.16 15.16
N ALA A 85 -7.63 -15.32 14.40
CA ALA A 85 -8.68 -15.77 13.49
C ALA A 85 -8.19 -16.77 12.43
N LEU A 86 -6.99 -16.56 11.89
CA LEU A 86 -6.44 -17.43 10.86
C LEU A 86 -5.87 -18.75 11.42
N VAL A 87 -5.24 -18.71 12.59
CA VAL A 87 -4.80 -19.93 13.29
C VAL A 87 -6.00 -20.77 13.65
N SER A 88 -7.08 -20.16 14.16
CA SER A 88 -8.35 -20.84 14.39
C SER A 88 -8.87 -21.52 13.12
N ALA A 89 -9.01 -20.79 12.00
CA ALA A 89 -9.57 -21.36 10.77
C ALA A 89 -8.74 -22.55 10.20
N ILE A 90 -7.41 -22.49 10.31
CA ILE A 90 -6.54 -23.60 9.91
C ILE A 90 -6.66 -24.78 10.88
N GLU A 91 -6.79 -24.52 12.18
CA GLU A 91 -7.02 -25.54 13.20
C GLU A 91 -8.36 -26.25 12.97
N ASP A 92 -9.43 -25.50 12.69
CA ASP A 92 -10.77 -26.02 12.38
C ASP A 92 -10.70 -27.00 11.21
N ALA A 93 -10.08 -26.59 10.09
CA ALA A 93 -9.91 -27.44 8.92
C ALA A 93 -9.09 -28.71 9.22
N ARG A 94 -8.06 -28.60 10.08
CA ARG A 94 -7.22 -29.73 10.50
C ARG A 94 -8.00 -30.73 11.34
N VAL A 95 -8.72 -30.28 12.36
CA VAL A 95 -9.47 -31.17 13.25
C VAL A 95 -10.69 -31.78 12.56
N GLU A 96 -11.36 -31.04 11.69
CA GLU A 96 -12.45 -31.57 10.85
C GLU A 96 -11.93 -32.71 9.98
N ARG A 97 -10.74 -32.56 9.37
CA ARG A 97 -10.14 -33.61 8.53
C ARG A 97 -9.68 -34.83 9.33
N LEU A 98 -9.20 -34.64 10.56
CA LEU A 98 -8.91 -35.75 11.48
C LEU A 98 -10.18 -36.51 11.86
N LEU A 99 -11.26 -35.80 12.17
CA LEU A 99 -12.53 -36.43 12.53
C LEU A 99 -13.16 -37.16 11.35
N VAL A 100 -13.11 -36.57 10.14
CA VAL A 100 -13.60 -37.20 8.90
C VAL A 100 -12.78 -38.45 8.55
N ARG A 101 -11.49 -38.51 8.90
CA ARG A 101 -10.68 -39.73 8.72
C ARG A 101 -11.24 -40.90 9.53
N ASP A 102 -11.70 -40.64 10.75
CA ASP A 102 -12.29 -41.65 11.62
C ASP A 102 -13.77 -41.93 11.26
N PHE A 103 -14.50 -40.91 10.78
CA PHE A 103 -15.90 -40.99 10.38
C PHE A 103 -16.15 -40.33 9.01
N PRO A 104 -15.90 -41.03 7.89
CA PRO A 104 -15.98 -40.45 6.55
C PRO A 104 -17.34 -39.83 6.19
N GLY A 105 -18.44 -40.36 6.75
CA GLY A 105 -19.80 -39.87 6.53
C GLY A 105 -20.05 -38.44 7.02
N LEU A 106 -19.18 -37.88 7.88
CA LEU A 106 -19.30 -36.51 8.38
C LEU A 106 -18.91 -35.45 7.33
N HIS A 107 -18.12 -35.82 6.32
CA HIS A 107 -17.71 -34.88 5.25
C HIS A 107 -18.92 -34.24 4.56
N GLY A 108 -19.94 -35.03 4.25
CA GLY A 108 -21.18 -34.55 3.64
C GLY A 108 -21.90 -33.51 4.49
N TRP A 109 -21.87 -33.62 5.83
CA TRP A 109 -22.54 -32.66 6.71
C TRP A 109 -21.90 -31.28 6.66
N PHE A 110 -20.58 -31.21 6.58
CA PHE A 110 -19.86 -29.94 6.41
C PHE A 110 -20.03 -29.42 4.98
N ALA A 111 -19.92 -30.30 3.99
CA ALA A 111 -20.02 -29.94 2.58
C ALA A 111 -21.39 -29.37 2.22
N ASP A 112 -22.49 -29.89 2.80
CA ASP A 112 -23.85 -29.43 2.57
C ASP A 112 -24.17 -28.14 3.32
N ALA A 113 -23.44 -27.85 4.41
CA ALA A 113 -23.60 -26.63 5.20
C ALA A 113 -22.78 -25.44 4.66
N LEU A 114 -22.04 -25.61 3.56
CA LEU A 114 -21.26 -24.55 2.94
C LEU A 114 -22.15 -23.40 2.41
N PRO A 115 -21.89 -22.15 2.81
CA PRO A 115 -22.59 -21.00 2.24
C PRO A 115 -22.19 -20.80 0.76
N PRO A 116 -22.96 -20.04 -0.03
CA PRO A 116 -22.61 -19.76 -1.43
C PRO A 116 -21.22 -19.14 -1.55
N ALA A 117 -20.54 -19.40 -2.68
CA ALA A 117 -19.21 -18.84 -2.92
C ALA A 117 -19.30 -17.30 -2.99
N PRO A 118 -18.43 -16.57 -2.27
CA PRO A 118 -18.37 -15.12 -2.38
C PRO A 118 -17.81 -14.71 -3.76
N ASP A 119 -17.96 -13.43 -4.11
CA ASP A 119 -17.41 -12.86 -5.34
C ASP A 119 -15.88 -13.11 -5.41
N PRO A 120 -15.35 -13.69 -6.51
CA PRO A 120 -13.92 -13.88 -6.69
C PRO A 120 -13.07 -12.60 -6.56
N LEU A 121 -13.68 -11.42 -6.78
CA LEU A 121 -13.05 -10.11 -6.63
C LEU A 121 -13.15 -9.53 -5.21
N ASP A 122 -13.91 -10.16 -4.31
CA ASP A 122 -14.00 -9.72 -2.91
C ASP A 122 -12.72 -10.13 -2.15
N LEU A 123 -11.93 -9.11 -1.78
CA LEU A 123 -10.66 -9.25 -1.07
C LEU A 123 -10.78 -8.98 0.43
N ARG A 124 -12.00 -8.86 0.97
CA ARG A 124 -12.21 -8.75 2.42
C ARG A 124 -11.76 -10.03 3.11
N PHE A 125 -11.35 -9.89 4.37
CA PHE A 125 -10.82 -10.99 5.16
C PHE A 125 -11.79 -12.18 5.21
N GLU A 126 -13.08 -11.92 5.46
CA GLU A 126 -14.11 -12.93 5.59
C GLU A 126 -14.36 -13.68 4.27
N ALA A 127 -14.30 -12.97 3.14
CA ALA A 127 -14.46 -13.57 1.81
C ALA A 127 -13.27 -14.48 1.47
N LEU A 128 -12.04 -14.03 1.73
CA LEU A 128 -10.83 -14.83 1.52
C LEU A 128 -10.80 -16.07 2.43
N LEU A 129 -11.18 -15.92 3.69
CA LEU A 129 -11.21 -17.01 4.66
C LEU A 129 -12.28 -18.05 4.29
N LEU A 130 -13.48 -17.62 3.87
CA LEU A 130 -14.52 -18.53 3.41
C LEU A 130 -14.09 -19.29 2.14
N ARG A 131 -13.42 -18.63 1.20
CA ARG A 131 -12.87 -19.26 -0.01
C ARG A 131 -11.81 -20.30 0.33
N MET A 132 -10.95 -20.00 1.31
CA MET A 132 -9.99 -20.96 1.86
C MET A 132 -10.69 -22.16 2.48
N ASP A 133 -11.65 -21.95 3.37
CA ASP A 133 -12.41 -23.03 4.01
C ASP A 133 -13.08 -23.95 2.99
N ARG A 134 -13.70 -23.35 1.96
CA ARG A 134 -14.31 -24.09 0.83
C ARG A 134 -13.29 -24.97 0.12
N LEU A 135 -12.11 -24.42 -0.17
CA LEU A 135 -11.07 -25.11 -0.92
C LEU A 135 -10.38 -26.21 -0.10
N LEU A 136 -10.22 -26.01 1.20
CA LEU A 136 -9.69 -27.02 2.12
C LEU A 136 -10.67 -28.17 2.37
N LEU A 137 -11.98 -27.89 2.36
CA LEU A 137 -13.04 -28.89 2.54
C LEU A 137 -13.33 -29.68 1.25
N ARG A 138 -13.24 -29.02 0.08
CA ARG A 138 -13.45 -29.64 -1.24
C ARG A 138 -12.23 -29.40 -2.15
N PRO A 139 -11.22 -30.27 -2.10
CA PRO A 139 -9.95 -30.09 -2.82
C PRO A 139 -10.07 -30.03 -4.35
N GLU A 140 -11.14 -30.61 -4.91
CA GLU A 140 -11.48 -30.56 -6.34
C GLU A 140 -11.91 -29.17 -6.84
N LEU A 141 -12.27 -28.23 -5.95
CA LEU A 141 -12.61 -26.87 -6.34
C LEU A 141 -11.37 -26.06 -6.73
N HIS A 142 -11.58 -25.01 -7.52
CA HIS A 142 -10.54 -24.06 -7.91
C HIS A 142 -11.06 -22.64 -7.71
N ASP A 143 -10.26 -21.79 -7.06
CA ASP A 143 -10.68 -20.47 -6.59
C ASP A 143 -10.02 -19.31 -7.35
N GLY A 144 -8.91 -19.58 -8.06
CA GLY A 144 -8.16 -18.60 -8.85
C GLY A 144 -7.35 -17.57 -8.05
N SER A 145 -7.63 -17.39 -6.76
CA SER A 145 -6.83 -16.53 -5.87
C SER A 145 -5.52 -17.22 -5.49
N HIS A 146 -4.39 -16.52 -5.71
CA HIS A 146 -3.08 -17.03 -5.35
C HIS A 146 -2.93 -17.28 -3.84
N TRP A 147 -3.56 -16.44 -3.00
CA TRP A 147 -3.50 -16.62 -1.54
C TRP A 147 -4.26 -17.86 -1.09
N VAL A 148 -5.48 -18.04 -1.60
CA VAL A 148 -6.34 -19.20 -1.27
C VAL A 148 -5.70 -20.51 -1.77
N GLU A 149 -5.14 -20.47 -2.98
CA GLU A 149 -4.42 -21.61 -3.57
C GLU A 149 -3.10 -21.91 -2.85
N LYS A 150 -2.40 -20.87 -2.36
CA LYS A 150 -1.23 -21.03 -1.49
C LYS A 150 -1.63 -21.67 -0.16
N ALA A 151 -2.75 -21.27 0.45
CA ALA A 151 -3.26 -21.88 1.66
C ALA A 151 -3.53 -23.37 1.47
N ARG A 152 -4.23 -23.75 0.38
CA ARG A 152 -4.44 -25.17 0.00
C ARG A 152 -3.12 -25.92 -0.13
N ARG A 153 -2.19 -25.39 -0.93
CA ARG A 153 -0.89 -26.03 -1.16
C ARG A 153 -0.10 -26.21 0.13
N LEU A 154 -0.03 -25.18 0.98
CA LEU A 154 0.67 -25.26 2.27
C LEU A 154 0.01 -26.27 3.21
N PHE A 155 -1.32 -26.30 3.27
CA PHE A 155 -2.07 -27.24 4.09
C PHE A 155 -1.85 -28.69 3.64
N GLU A 156 -2.04 -29.00 2.36
CA GLU A 156 -1.88 -30.36 1.82
C GLU A 156 -0.42 -30.84 1.93
N ASN A 157 0.56 -29.98 1.62
CA ASN A 157 1.98 -30.34 1.76
C ASN A 157 2.36 -30.58 3.23
N THR A 158 1.77 -29.82 4.16
CA THR A 158 2.02 -30.01 5.60
C THR A 158 1.38 -31.31 6.08
N ALA A 159 0.14 -31.59 5.67
CA ALA A 159 -0.54 -32.84 5.96
C ALA A 159 0.24 -34.06 5.43
N ALA A 160 0.82 -33.96 4.23
CA ALA A 160 1.63 -35.04 3.64
C ALA A 160 2.99 -35.23 4.34
N ARG A 161 3.64 -34.14 4.77
CA ARG A 161 5.00 -34.18 5.33
C ARG A 161 5.04 -34.44 6.84
N ALA A 162 4.22 -33.73 7.60
CA ALA A 162 4.21 -33.78 9.07
C ALA A 162 3.06 -34.63 9.64
N GLY A 163 2.05 -34.93 8.82
CA GLY A 163 0.82 -35.58 9.26
C GLY A 163 -0.15 -34.59 9.91
N LEU A 164 -1.44 -34.93 9.91
CA LEU A 164 -2.51 -34.06 10.45
C LEU A 164 -2.45 -33.89 11.99
N ALA A 165 -1.67 -34.70 12.70
CA ALA A 165 -1.56 -34.65 14.16
C ALA A 165 -0.61 -33.56 14.68
N ASP A 166 0.31 -33.06 13.84
CA ASP A 166 1.30 -32.05 14.25
C ASP A 166 0.73 -30.63 14.19
N TYR A 167 0.14 -30.19 15.30
CA TYR A 167 -0.43 -28.85 15.43
C TYR A 167 0.57 -27.73 15.12
N GLU A 168 1.82 -27.81 15.57
CA GLU A 168 2.78 -26.70 15.44
C GLU A 168 3.15 -26.47 13.97
N ALA A 169 3.18 -27.54 13.15
CA ALA A 169 3.35 -27.42 11.71
C ALA A 169 2.19 -26.63 11.05
N PHE A 170 0.94 -26.87 11.48
CA PHE A 170 -0.22 -26.12 10.98
C PHE A 170 -0.27 -24.68 11.50
N ARG A 171 0.17 -24.43 12.74
CA ARG A 171 0.35 -23.07 13.28
C ARG A 171 1.39 -22.27 12.50
N ALA A 172 2.47 -22.91 12.06
CA ALA A 172 3.50 -22.27 11.26
C ALA A 172 2.95 -21.80 9.90
N ILE A 173 2.15 -22.62 9.21
CA ILE A 173 1.53 -22.19 7.93
C ILE A 173 0.50 -21.08 8.14
N ALA A 174 -0.28 -21.12 9.22
CA ALA A 174 -1.20 -20.03 9.56
C ALA A 174 -0.44 -18.70 9.79
N SER A 175 0.74 -18.76 10.41
CA SER A 175 1.60 -17.57 10.59
C SER A 175 2.10 -17.02 9.25
N ILE A 176 2.47 -17.90 8.32
CA ILE A 176 2.87 -17.51 6.95
C ILE A 176 1.70 -16.84 6.23
N LEU A 177 0.51 -17.44 6.28
CA LEU A 177 -0.68 -16.92 5.64
C LEU A 177 -1.14 -15.59 6.26
N ALA A 178 -1.00 -15.41 7.57
CA ALA A 178 -1.34 -14.17 8.27
C ALA A 178 -0.36 -13.04 7.88
N ASN A 179 0.93 -13.39 7.75
CA ASN A 179 1.92 -12.46 7.21
C ASN A 179 1.58 -12.07 5.77
N ASP A 180 1.18 -13.03 4.92
CA ASP A 180 0.75 -12.74 3.56
C ASP A 180 -0.45 -11.79 3.54
N LEU A 181 -1.47 -12.00 4.38
CA LEU A 181 -2.63 -11.10 4.48
C LEU A 181 -2.22 -9.70 4.98
N GLY A 182 -1.25 -9.64 5.90
CA GLY A 182 -0.63 -8.39 6.33
C GLY A 182 0.10 -7.66 5.20
N GLN A 183 0.84 -8.40 4.36
CA GLN A 183 1.52 -7.87 3.16
C GLN A 183 0.52 -7.43 2.09
N MET A 184 -0.59 -8.15 1.94
CA MET A 184 -1.73 -7.79 1.10
C MET A 184 -2.56 -6.63 1.69
N ARG A 185 -2.27 -6.22 2.94
CA ARG A 185 -2.96 -5.15 3.68
C ARG A 185 -4.48 -5.35 3.78
N VAL A 186 -4.91 -6.59 3.91
CA VAL A 186 -6.33 -6.92 4.12
C VAL A 186 -6.77 -6.31 5.44
N ARG A 187 -7.83 -5.47 5.41
CA ARG A 187 -8.40 -4.90 6.62
C ARG A 187 -9.06 -6.00 7.44
N PHE A 188 -8.82 -5.99 8.74
CA PHE A 188 -9.45 -6.89 9.71
C PHE A 188 -10.01 -6.06 10.85
N GLU A 189 -11.32 -6.16 11.06
CA GLU A 189 -12.05 -5.47 12.13
C GLU A 189 -12.44 -6.48 13.21
N PRO A 190 -11.74 -6.52 14.37
CA PRO A 190 -11.98 -7.54 15.38
C PRO A 190 -13.39 -7.48 15.98
N GLN A 191 -13.97 -6.29 16.17
CA GLN A 191 -15.25 -6.10 16.85
C GLN A 191 -16.46 -6.60 16.03
N GLY A 192 -16.30 -6.79 14.71
CA GLY A 192 -17.36 -7.26 13.81
C GLY A 192 -17.10 -8.65 13.21
N TYR A 193 -15.98 -9.28 13.56
CA TYR A 193 -15.59 -10.55 12.97
C TYR A 193 -16.41 -11.71 13.50
N ALA A 194 -17.00 -12.48 12.58
CA ALA A 194 -17.62 -13.76 12.86
C ALA A 194 -17.06 -14.81 11.91
N VAL A 195 -16.86 -16.04 12.40
CA VAL A 195 -16.33 -17.14 11.59
C VAL A 195 -17.23 -17.38 10.37
N PRO A 196 -16.73 -17.34 9.12
CA PRO A 196 -17.60 -17.39 7.95
C PRO A 196 -18.38 -18.71 7.79
N ALA A 197 -17.78 -19.85 8.14
CA ALA A 197 -18.44 -21.15 8.09
C ALA A 197 -19.50 -21.26 9.21
N PRO A 198 -20.78 -21.52 8.87
CA PRO A 198 -21.88 -21.42 9.83
C PRO A 198 -21.92 -22.54 10.88
N TRP A 199 -21.30 -23.69 10.61
CA TRP A 199 -21.26 -24.81 11.56
C TRP A 199 -20.10 -24.72 12.56
N ARG A 200 -19.14 -23.82 12.34
CA ARG A 200 -17.98 -23.65 13.22
C ARG A 200 -18.36 -22.83 14.45
N ASP A 201 -17.61 -23.01 15.52
CA ASP A 201 -17.83 -22.30 16.77
C ASP A 201 -17.16 -20.91 16.77
N ASP A 202 -17.21 -20.22 17.91
CA ASP A 202 -16.62 -18.90 18.11
C ASP A 202 -15.11 -18.94 18.46
N ASN A 203 -14.51 -20.13 18.49
CA ASN A 203 -13.14 -20.42 18.90
C ASN A 203 -12.81 -20.10 20.37
N SER A 204 -13.80 -19.85 21.21
CA SER A 204 -13.58 -19.54 22.64
C SER A 204 -12.91 -20.70 23.39
N TRP A 205 -13.11 -21.94 22.94
CA TRP A 205 -12.45 -23.13 23.51
C TRP A 205 -10.94 -23.15 23.27
N LEU A 206 -10.48 -22.61 22.13
CA LEU A 206 -9.08 -22.67 21.72
C LEU A 206 -8.19 -21.68 22.47
N TRP A 207 -8.74 -20.55 22.91
CA TRP A 207 -7.95 -19.40 23.35
C TRP A 207 -8.23 -18.99 24.80
N ASP A 208 -7.14 -18.76 25.54
CA ASP A 208 -7.14 -18.07 26.83
C ASP A 208 -6.61 -16.65 26.65
N PHE A 209 -7.43 -15.67 27.01
CA PHE A 209 -7.11 -14.24 26.89
C PHE A 209 -6.51 -13.65 28.19
N GLY A 210 -6.39 -14.42 29.27
CA GLY A 210 -5.75 -14.01 30.53
C GLY A 210 -6.65 -13.16 31.46
N ALA A 211 -6.38 -13.27 32.77
CA ALA A 211 -7.23 -12.78 33.87
C ALA A 211 -7.17 -11.26 34.19
N ASP A 212 -6.66 -10.41 33.30
CA ASP A 212 -6.90 -8.95 33.39
C ASP A 212 -8.21 -8.53 32.70
N ALA A 213 -8.90 -9.49 32.08
CA ALA A 213 -10.33 -9.42 31.86
C ALA A 213 -10.99 -10.39 32.86
N THR A 214 -11.74 -9.86 33.81
CA THR A 214 -12.68 -10.66 34.60
C THR A 214 -13.49 -11.53 33.63
N PRO A 215 -13.55 -12.86 33.77
CA PRO A 215 -14.37 -13.66 32.88
C PRO A 215 -15.83 -13.20 33.10
N PRO A 216 -16.53 -12.71 32.07
CA PRO A 216 -17.94 -12.44 32.22
C PRO A 216 -18.61 -13.79 32.56
N PRO A 217 -19.58 -13.81 33.49
CA PRO A 217 -20.39 -15.00 33.72
C PRO A 217 -20.99 -15.49 32.39
N PRO A 218 -21.35 -16.79 32.28
CA PRO A 218 -21.82 -17.39 31.02
C PRO A 218 -22.97 -16.64 30.34
N ASP A 219 -23.75 -15.89 31.12
CA ASP A 219 -24.87 -15.08 30.66
C ASP A 219 -24.44 -13.76 29.98
N GLU A 220 -23.22 -13.26 30.20
CA GLU A 220 -22.69 -12.01 29.62
C GLU A 220 -21.85 -12.22 28.34
N ALA A 221 -21.42 -13.45 28.02
CA ALA A 221 -20.88 -13.76 26.68
C ALA A 221 -21.94 -13.53 25.59
N ILE A 222 -23.22 -13.62 25.96
CA ILE A 222 -24.39 -13.30 25.12
C ILE A 222 -24.56 -11.77 24.97
N ALA A 223 -24.14 -10.97 25.97
CA ALA A 223 -24.30 -9.51 25.98
C ALA A 223 -23.23 -8.77 25.16
N LEU A 224 -22.01 -9.30 25.06
CA LEU A 224 -20.92 -8.70 24.26
C LEU A 224 -21.15 -8.76 22.73
N GLN A 225 -22.07 -9.61 22.25
CA GLN A 225 -22.53 -9.60 20.85
C GLN A 225 -23.67 -8.58 20.59
N GLN A 226 -24.33 -8.08 21.64
CA GLN A 226 -25.58 -7.32 21.50
C GLN A 226 -25.37 -5.80 21.42
N SER A 227 -24.21 -5.24 21.82
CA SER A 227 -23.92 -3.79 21.79
C SER A 227 -23.48 -3.26 20.42
N GLY A 228 -23.98 -3.85 19.32
CA GLY A 228 -23.93 -3.27 17.98
C GLY A 228 -25.21 -2.49 17.68
N ALA A 229 -25.43 -1.35 18.34
CA ALA A 229 -26.53 -0.45 18.02
C ALA A 229 -25.99 0.76 17.24
N ARG A 230 -26.33 0.83 15.95
CA ARG A 230 -26.22 2.04 15.13
C ARG A 230 -27.39 2.95 15.53
N MET A 231 -27.13 4.04 16.25
CA MET A 231 -28.11 5.13 16.39
C MET A 231 -28.17 5.91 15.08
N PRO A 232 -29.36 6.36 14.62
CA PRO A 232 -29.45 7.33 13.53
C PRO A 232 -28.90 8.69 14.00
N PRO A 233 -28.40 9.54 13.08
CA PRO A 233 -27.76 10.79 13.50
C PRO A 233 -28.81 11.76 14.06
N PRO A 234 -28.58 12.39 15.23
CA PRO A 234 -29.31 13.59 15.60
C PRO A 234 -28.69 14.80 14.90
N SER A 235 -29.57 15.68 14.43
CA SER A 235 -29.32 16.99 13.88
C SER A 235 -28.64 17.95 14.87
N ASP A 236 -27.77 18.81 14.33
CA ASP A 236 -27.26 20.10 14.80
C ASP A 236 -27.55 20.52 16.26
N ALA A 237 -26.51 20.55 17.08
CA ALA A 237 -26.15 21.67 17.97
C ALA A 237 -24.80 21.38 18.64
N GLY A 238 -23.93 22.40 18.72
CA GLY A 238 -22.55 22.27 19.18
C GLY A 238 -22.38 21.94 20.66
N ASP A 239 -21.24 21.34 21.00
CA ASP A 239 -20.31 21.88 22.00
C ASP A 239 -18.97 21.11 21.98
N ALA A 240 -17.91 21.83 22.31
CA ALA A 240 -16.51 21.45 22.20
C ALA A 240 -15.93 20.81 23.48
N ALA A 241 -14.93 19.94 23.28
CA ALA A 241 -13.72 19.64 24.12
C ALA A 241 -13.49 18.12 24.26
N ALA A 242 -12.55 17.52 23.51
CA ALA A 242 -11.14 17.25 23.85
C ALA A 242 -10.92 15.71 23.99
N GLY A 243 -10.04 15.01 23.27
CA GLY A 243 -9.10 15.35 22.22
C GLY A 243 -8.43 14.07 21.72
N ALA A 244 -8.86 13.55 20.57
CA ALA A 244 -8.01 12.77 19.66
C ALA A 244 -7.57 13.72 18.54
N PRO A 245 -6.32 13.68 18.05
CA PRO A 245 -5.93 14.55 16.94
C PRO A 245 -6.83 14.25 15.74
N PRO A 246 -7.39 15.26 15.06
CA PRO A 246 -8.27 15.04 13.92
C PRO A 246 -7.47 14.36 12.80
N GLU A 247 -8.00 13.27 12.24
CA GLU A 247 -7.59 12.82 10.91
C GLU A 247 -8.09 13.86 9.90
N PHE A 248 -7.30 14.89 9.64
CA PHE A 248 -7.54 15.77 8.51
C PHE A 248 -7.38 14.92 7.23
N GLY A 249 -8.48 14.68 6.52
CA GLY A 249 -8.45 13.94 5.25
C GLY A 249 -7.64 14.70 4.19
N ASP A 250 -6.72 14.00 3.52
CA ASP A 250 -5.98 14.55 2.38
C ASP A 250 -6.95 15.07 1.31
N MET A 251 -6.72 16.30 0.83
CA MET A 251 -7.58 16.92 -0.18
C MET A 251 -7.22 16.38 -1.56
N GLU A 252 -8.16 15.70 -2.20
CA GLU A 252 -8.01 15.19 -3.57
C GLU A 252 -8.12 16.35 -4.58
N LEU A 253 -7.09 16.51 -5.40
CA LEU A 253 -7.03 17.52 -6.47
C LEU A 253 -7.62 17.00 -7.79
N GLY A 254 -7.44 15.71 -8.06
CA GLY A 254 -7.94 15.09 -9.30
C GLY A 254 -7.49 13.64 -9.47
N ARG A 255 -8.14 12.95 -10.41
CA ARG A 255 -7.83 11.58 -10.82
C ARG A 255 -7.47 11.53 -12.29
N TYR A 256 -6.40 10.82 -12.62
CA TYR A 256 -5.88 10.70 -13.97
C TYR A 256 -5.62 9.23 -14.29
N THR A 257 -5.95 8.81 -15.49
CA THR A 257 -5.65 7.45 -15.96
C THR A 257 -4.38 7.47 -16.81
N TYR A 258 -3.54 6.46 -16.61
CA TYR A 258 -2.29 6.25 -17.35
C TYR A 258 -2.20 4.83 -17.87
N PRO A 259 -1.56 4.63 -19.02
CA PRO A 259 -1.31 3.30 -19.53
C PRO A 259 -0.21 2.60 -18.73
N GLU A 260 -0.20 1.28 -18.78
CA GLU A 260 0.84 0.42 -18.21
C GLU A 260 1.35 -0.55 -19.28
N TRP A 261 2.66 -0.71 -19.38
CA TRP A 261 3.29 -1.65 -20.30
C TRP A 261 3.16 -3.08 -19.75
N ASP A 262 2.49 -3.93 -20.51
CA ASP A 262 2.44 -5.35 -20.23
C ASP A 262 3.64 -6.05 -20.88
N ARG A 263 4.59 -6.48 -20.06
CA ARG A 263 5.80 -7.19 -20.52
C ARG A 263 5.49 -8.50 -21.25
N ARG A 264 4.42 -9.22 -20.86
CA ARG A 264 4.10 -10.54 -21.44
C ARG A 264 3.41 -10.39 -22.79
N LEU A 265 2.57 -9.37 -22.93
CA LEU A 265 1.87 -9.07 -24.17
C LEU A 265 2.66 -8.14 -25.09
N GLU A 266 3.75 -7.55 -24.59
CA GLU A 266 4.61 -6.55 -25.27
C GLU A 266 3.79 -5.37 -25.82
N ARG A 267 2.82 -4.88 -25.04
CA ARG A 267 1.91 -3.80 -25.44
C ARG A 267 1.52 -2.92 -24.24
N LEU A 268 1.26 -1.65 -24.52
CA LEU A 268 0.63 -0.72 -23.58
C LEU A 268 -0.86 -1.06 -23.41
N ARG A 269 -1.27 -1.25 -22.16
CA ARG A 269 -2.67 -1.34 -21.77
C ARG A 269 -3.17 0.09 -21.50
N PRO A 270 -4.14 0.62 -22.27
CA PRO A 270 -4.67 1.95 -22.03
C PRO A 270 -5.47 1.99 -20.72
N ASP A 271 -5.50 3.17 -20.08
CA ASP A 271 -6.32 3.48 -18.89
C ASP A 271 -6.24 2.45 -17.76
N TRP A 272 -5.04 1.91 -17.53
CA TRP A 272 -4.84 0.78 -16.62
C TRP A 272 -4.57 1.21 -15.18
N CYS A 273 -3.80 2.29 -15.02
CA CYS A 273 -3.40 2.83 -13.72
C CYS A 273 -4.12 4.14 -13.45
N THR A 274 -4.68 4.31 -12.25
CA THR A 274 -5.36 5.53 -11.82
C THR A 274 -4.48 6.25 -10.80
N VAL A 275 -3.96 7.42 -11.19
CA VAL A 275 -3.20 8.32 -10.34
C VAL A 275 -4.14 9.32 -9.67
N ILE A 276 -4.04 9.44 -8.35
CA ILE A 276 -4.86 10.33 -7.52
C ILE A 276 -3.93 11.42 -6.97
N GLU A 277 -4.08 12.65 -7.47
CA GLU A 277 -3.35 13.81 -6.95
C GLU A 277 -3.95 14.22 -5.60
N LYS A 278 -3.09 14.36 -4.59
CA LYS A 278 -3.47 14.78 -3.24
C LYS A 278 -2.59 15.92 -2.74
N LEU A 279 -3.21 16.86 -2.03
CA LEU A 279 -2.52 17.79 -1.15
C LEU A 279 -2.48 17.20 0.26
N PRO A 280 -1.30 17.10 0.88
CA PRO A 280 -1.20 16.58 2.23
C PRO A 280 -1.98 17.48 3.20
N ALA A 281 -2.89 16.90 3.98
CA ALA A 281 -3.77 17.65 4.87
C ALA A 281 -3.06 18.42 6.00
N TRP A 282 -1.77 18.10 6.22
CA TRP A 282 -0.93 18.63 7.28
C TRP A 282 -0.06 19.81 6.84
N GLN A 283 -0.33 20.40 5.66
CA GLN A 283 0.24 21.70 5.26
C GLN A 283 -0.05 22.76 6.34
N GLY A 284 0.95 23.04 7.18
CA GLY A 284 0.89 24.07 8.23
C GLY A 284 0.58 23.59 9.65
N LEU A 285 0.36 22.29 9.90
CA LEU A 285 -0.07 21.75 11.21
C LEU A 285 0.93 20.77 11.84
N LEU A 286 2.22 21.08 11.78
CA LEU A 286 3.23 20.26 12.46
C LEU A 286 3.40 20.65 13.92
N PRO A 287 3.34 19.70 14.87
CA PRO A 287 3.69 19.94 16.27
C PRO A 287 5.06 20.59 16.39
N ALA A 288 5.22 21.52 17.33
CA ALA A 288 6.46 22.29 17.54
C ALA A 288 7.72 21.40 17.68
N GLN A 289 7.57 20.16 18.16
CA GLN A 289 8.64 19.18 18.29
C GLN A 289 9.18 18.66 16.93
N ALA A 290 8.32 18.46 15.93
CA ALA A 290 8.75 18.08 14.57
C ALA A 290 9.47 19.24 13.85
N GLN A 291 9.03 20.48 14.13
CA GLN A 291 9.71 21.69 13.66
C GLN A 291 11.09 21.86 14.33
N ALA A 292 11.27 21.42 15.58
CA ALA A 292 12.54 21.48 16.29
C ALA A 292 13.55 20.45 15.79
N ALA A 293 13.13 19.21 15.53
CA ALA A 293 13.99 18.17 14.95
C ALA A 293 14.53 18.55 13.55
N LEU A 294 13.67 19.12 12.70
CA LEU A 294 14.05 19.62 11.36
C LEU A 294 14.91 20.90 11.39
N ARG A 295 14.92 21.65 12.51
CA ARG A 295 15.80 22.80 12.73
C ARG A 295 17.19 22.38 13.24
N ALA A 296 17.28 21.25 13.94
CA ALA A 296 18.51 20.76 14.54
C ALA A 296 19.48 20.13 13.51
N GLU A 297 18.99 19.65 12.37
CA GLU A 297 19.83 19.14 11.30
C GLU A 297 20.42 20.29 10.47
N SER A 298 21.65 20.70 10.80
CA SER A 298 22.46 21.55 9.94
C SER A 298 22.86 20.76 8.69
N LEU A 299 22.00 20.74 7.67
CA LEU A 299 22.32 20.14 6.39
C LEU A 299 23.53 20.88 5.79
N PRO A 300 24.62 20.18 5.41
CA PRO A 300 25.76 20.83 4.78
C PRO A 300 25.31 21.51 3.48
N PRO A 301 25.83 22.71 3.16
CA PRO A 301 25.42 23.44 1.98
C PRO A 301 25.76 22.64 0.72
N LEU A 302 24.73 22.30 -0.07
CA LEU A 302 24.90 21.67 -1.37
C LEU A 302 25.25 22.74 -2.41
N ALA A 303 26.49 22.72 -2.90
CA ALA A 303 26.91 23.58 -4.00
C ALA A 303 26.58 22.91 -5.34
N LEU A 304 25.45 23.30 -5.94
CA LEU A 304 25.12 22.86 -7.30
C LEU A 304 26.03 23.58 -8.31
N PRO A 305 26.67 22.86 -9.23
CA PRO A 305 27.43 23.50 -10.29
C PRO A 305 26.49 24.37 -11.12
N ARG A 306 26.83 25.65 -11.25
CA ARG A 306 26.14 26.59 -12.13
C ARG A 306 26.42 26.22 -13.57
N ALA A 307 25.75 25.20 -14.08
CA ALA A 307 25.74 24.87 -15.49
C ALA A 307 24.96 25.97 -16.21
N ARG A 308 25.64 27.08 -16.53
CA ARG A 308 25.11 28.13 -17.38
C ARG A 308 25.03 27.59 -18.80
N HIS A 309 24.00 26.80 -19.09
CA HIS A 309 23.64 26.52 -20.47
C HIS A 309 23.07 27.80 -21.06
N LEU A 310 23.96 28.50 -21.74
CA LEU A 310 23.64 29.69 -22.51
C LEU A 310 22.89 29.23 -23.75
N ASP A 311 21.67 29.71 -23.93
CA ASP A 311 20.93 29.45 -25.14
C ASP A 311 21.55 30.16 -26.34
N ARG A 312 22.45 29.48 -27.05
CA ARG A 312 23.05 30.03 -28.28
C ARG A 312 22.04 30.21 -29.42
N ARG A 313 20.82 29.64 -29.31
CA ARG A 313 19.74 29.84 -30.29
C ARG A 313 19.03 31.18 -30.10
N HIS A 314 19.05 31.71 -28.87
CA HIS A 314 18.42 33.00 -28.60
C HIS A 314 19.35 34.10 -29.10
N ARG A 315 19.13 34.59 -30.33
CA ARG A 315 19.94 35.69 -30.88
C ARG A 315 19.49 37.01 -30.26
N LEU A 316 20.43 37.73 -29.66
CA LEU A 316 20.21 39.11 -29.28
C LEU A 316 20.11 39.93 -30.57
N ARG A 317 18.93 40.46 -30.80
CA ARG A 317 18.55 41.29 -31.95
C ARG A 317 18.91 42.75 -31.71
N ARG A 318 18.95 43.55 -32.78
CA ARG A 318 19.32 44.97 -32.72
C ARG A 318 20.63 45.21 -31.94
N GLN A 319 21.72 44.64 -32.41
CA GLN A 319 23.06 44.85 -31.87
C GLN A 319 23.89 45.70 -32.84
N TRP A 320 24.87 46.41 -32.31
CA TRP A 320 25.80 47.21 -33.10
C TRP A 320 26.75 46.36 -33.96
N GLU A 321 27.08 45.16 -33.47
CA GLU A 321 27.95 44.19 -34.13
C GLU A 321 27.42 42.77 -33.86
N GLY A 322 27.65 41.85 -34.80
CA GLY A 322 27.23 40.46 -34.69
C GLY A 322 27.53 39.65 -35.94
N ASP A 323 27.40 38.33 -35.83
CA ASP A 323 27.78 37.36 -36.87
C ASP A 323 26.73 37.24 -37.99
N ASP A 324 25.59 37.93 -37.85
CA ASP A 324 24.44 37.83 -38.76
C ASP A 324 23.61 39.12 -38.72
N ILE A 325 22.75 39.34 -39.72
CA ILE A 325 21.94 40.55 -39.88
C ILE A 325 20.51 40.29 -39.41
N ASP A 326 19.97 41.15 -38.54
CA ASP A 326 18.55 41.12 -38.20
C ASP A 326 17.73 41.70 -39.35
N LEU A 327 17.14 40.83 -40.17
CA LEU A 327 16.34 41.24 -41.32
C LEU A 327 15.21 42.20 -40.95
N ASN A 328 14.59 42.06 -39.78
CA ASN A 328 13.52 42.96 -39.37
C ASN A 328 14.05 44.37 -39.07
N ALA A 329 15.18 44.47 -38.36
CA ALA A 329 15.84 45.76 -38.10
C ALA A 329 16.37 46.39 -39.40
N ALA A 330 16.89 45.58 -40.32
CA ALA A 330 17.34 46.06 -41.63
C ALA A 330 16.17 46.61 -42.46
N ILE A 331 15.01 45.94 -42.43
CA ILE A 331 13.78 46.43 -43.10
C ILE A 331 13.36 47.78 -42.51
N GLU A 332 13.29 47.90 -41.18
CA GLU A 332 12.94 49.17 -40.53
C GLU A 332 13.92 50.30 -40.89
N VAL A 333 15.22 50.04 -40.91
CA VAL A 333 16.22 51.05 -41.32
C VAL A 333 16.04 51.49 -42.77
N LEU A 334 15.68 50.58 -43.66
CA LEU A 334 15.36 50.92 -45.05
C LEU A 334 14.07 51.73 -45.17
N VAL A 335 13.06 51.44 -44.33
CA VAL A 335 11.82 52.22 -44.23
C VAL A 335 12.10 53.63 -43.72
N ASP A 336 12.83 53.76 -42.61
CA ASP A 336 13.19 55.05 -42.00
C ASP A 336 14.01 55.91 -42.97
N ARG A 337 14.97 55.32 -43.68
CA ARG A 337 15.75 56.01 -44.72
C ARG A 337 14.87 56.54 -45.85
N ARG A 338 13.89 55.76 -46.31
CA ARG A 338 12.94 56.22 -47.34
C ARG A 338 12.05 57.35 -46.84
N GLN A 339 11.73 57.37 -45.55
CA GLN A 339 10.95 58.44 -44.91
C GLN A 339 11.80 59.65 -44.51
N ARG A 340 13.12 59.67 -44.80
CA ARG A 340 14.08 60.69 -44.36
C ARG A 340 14.15 60.89 -42.84
N LEU A 341 13.82 59.85 -42.08
CA LEU A 341 13.99 59.80 -40.63
C LEU A 341 15.41 59.31 -40.30
N ARG A 342 15.87 59.56 -39.07
CA ARG A 342 17.17 59.08 -38.59
C ARG A 342 17.05 57.61 -38.18
N PRO A 343 17.66 56.65 -38.91
CA PRO A 343 17.53 55.22 -38.61
C PRO A 343 18.36 54.81 -37.39
N ASP A 344 17.92 53.76 -36.69
CA ASP A 344 18.72 53.07 -35.67
C ASP A 344 19.86 52.29 -36.34
N ALA A 345 21.08 52.39 -35.81
CA ALA A 345 22.27 51.73 -36.39
C ALA A 345 22.46 50.27 -35.91
N ARG A 346 21.57 49.78 -35.06
CA ARG A 346 21.61 48.43 -34.48
C ARG A 346 20.96 47.40 -35.41
N LEU A 347 21.73 46.93 -36.39
CA LEU A 347 21.27 46.04 -37.48
C LEU A 347 21.58 44.56 -37.26
N PHE A 348 22.52 44.26 -36.37
CA PHE A 348 23.12 42.94 -36.29
C PHE A 348 22.46 42.07 -35.23
N MET A 349 22.64 40.76 -35.37
CA MET A 349 22.30 39.75 -34.39
C MET A 349 23.56 39.07 -33.87
N ARG A 350 23.64 38.86 -32.55
CA ARG A 350 24.68 38.02 -31.94
C ARG A 350 24.07 36.86 -31.17
N PRO A 351 24.74 35.72 -31.03
CA PRO A 351 24.31 34.67 -30.13
C PRO A 351 24.15 35.23 -28.71
N GLY A 352 22.95 35.15 -28.17
CA GLY A 352 22.66 35.59 -26.81
C GLY A 352 23.24 34.65 -25.77
N LYS A 353 23.57 35.23 -24.62
CA LYS A 353 23.94 34.49 -23.41
C LYS A 353 22.78 34.54 -22.42
N ALA A 354 21.60 34.08 -22.84
CA ALA A 354 20.47 33.93 -21.92
C ALA A 354 20.56 32.56 -21.22
N PRO A 355 20.40 32.46 -19.90
CA PRO A 355 20.28 31.17 -19.24
C PRO A 355 19.02 30.46 -19.75
N ARG A 356 19.16 29.21 -20.21
CA ARG A 356 17.98 28.37 -20.52
C ARG A 356 17.24 28.08 -19.21
N PRO A 357 15.92 28.33 -19.13
CA PRO A 357 15.17 27.93 -17.96
C PRO A 357 15.22 26.40 -17.82
N SER A 358 15.40 25.93 -16.59
CA SER A 358 15.35 24.50 -16.26
C SER A 358 14.21 24.22 -15.31
N SER A 359 13.35 23.26 -15.66
CA SER A 359 12.31 22.73 -14.76
C SER A 359 12.73 21.32 -14.35
N VAL A 360 13.03 21.14 -13.06
CA VAL A 360 13.40 19.84 -12.50
C VAL A 360 12.40 19.44 -11.45
N LEU A 361 11.78 18.28 -11.64
CA LEU A 361 10.92 17.63 -10.68
C LEU A 361 11.74 16.62 -9.86
N VAL A 362 11.77 16.78 -8.55
CA VAL A 362 12.27 15.74 -7.65
C VAL A 362 11.08 14.87 -7.25
N LEU A 363 11.14 13.59 -7.58
CA LEU A 363 10.10 12.62 -7.28
C LEU A 363 10.61 11.70 -6.17
N LEU A 364 9.95 11.76 -5.01
CA LEU A 364 10.27 10.95 -3.83
C LEU A 364 9.43 9.66 -3.83
N ASP A 365 10.07 8.53 -3.60
CA ASP A 365 9.38 7.28 -3.34
C ASP A 365 8.90 7.24 -1.89
N LEU A 366 7.58 7.34 -1.70
CA LEU A 366 6.98 7.34 -0.38
C LEU A 366 6.43 5.96 -0.03
N SER A 367 7.04 4.89 -0.52
CA SER A 367 6.62 3.52 -0.23
C SER A 367 7.00 3.04 1.17
N ALA A 368 6.48 1.88 1.58
CA ALA A 368 6.67 1.34 2.92
C ALA A 368 8.11 0.88 3.23
N SER A 369 8.89 0.50 2.22
CA SER A 369 10.32 0.13 2.39
C SER A 369 11.16 1.31 2.87
N ALA A 370 10.75 2.55 2.54
CA ALA A 370 11.49 3.74 2.91
C ALA A 370 11.53 3.95 4.44
N ASN A 371 10.65 3.30 5.21
CA ASN A 371 10.66 3.39 6.66
C ASN A 371 11.72 2.49 7.33
N ASP A 372 12.39 1.61 6.60
CA ASP A 372 13.40 0.73 7.19
C ASP A 372 14.59 1.54 7.72
N ALA A 373 14.99 1.22 8.96
CA ALA A 373 16.12 1.88 9.63
C ALA A 373 17.43 1.39 9.00
N GLY A 374 18.18 2.32 8.41
CA GLY A 374 19.50 2.01 7.86
C GLY A 374 20.53 1.70 8.97
N PRO A 375 21.74 1.22 8.60
CA PRO A 375 22.81 0.85 9.53
C PRO A 375 23.32 1.99 10.44
N HIS A 376 22.87 3.22 10.23
CA HIS A 376 23.26 4.42 10.98
C HIS A 376 22.10 5.07 11.77
N GLY A 377 20.97 4.37 11.94
CA GLY A 377 19.86 4.80 12.80
C GLY A 377 18.90 5.85 12.19
N LEU A 378 19.22 6.40 11.03
CA LEU A 378 18.28 7.15 10.19
C LEU A 378 17.52 6.18 9.28
N SER A 379 16.21 6.37 9.12
CA SER A 379 15.46 5.63 8.11
C SER A 379 15.86 6.10 6.71
N LEU A 380 15.76 5.21 5.73
CA LEU A 380 16.07 5.51 4.33
C LEU A 380 15.25 6.71 3.82
N LEU A 381 13.98 6.81 4.23
CA LEU A 381 13.10 7.94 3.94
C LEU A 381 13.64 9.27 4.45
N GLU A 382 14.29 9.31 5.63
CA GLU A 382 14.91 10.54 6.11
C GLU A 382 16.06 10.98 5.19
N ILE A 383 16.83 10.03 4.65
CA ILE A 383 17.89 10.32 3.67
C ILE A 383 17.29 10.90 2.38
N GLU A 384 16.17 10.35 1.89
CA GLU A 384 15.47 10.86 0.71
C GLU A 384 14.89 12.25 0.91
N LYS A 385 14.26 12.50 2.07
CA LYS A 385 13.76 13.83 2.47
C LYS A 385 14.90 14.83 2.56
N GLN A 386 16.01 14.46 3.18
CA GLN A 386 17.22 15.29 3.22
C GLN A 386 17.72 15.61 1.81
N ALA A 387 17.72 14.64 0.89
CA ALA A 387 18.10 14.84 -0.50
C ALA A 387 17.23 15.91 -1.19
N ALA A 388 15.90 15.78 -1.08
CA ALA A 388 14.96 16.74 -1.64
C ALA A 388 15.11 18.14 -1.02
N LEU A 389 15.25 18.22 0.31
CA LEU A 389 15.45 19.49 1.02
C LEU A 389 16.76 20.17 0.60
N MET A 390 17.86 19.41 0.47
CA MET A 390 19.14 19.94 -0.01
C MET A 390 19.03 20.48 -1.44
N LEU A 391 18.37 19.76 -2.35
CA LEU A 391 18.16 20.22 -3.73
C LEU A 391 17.27 21.46 -3.81
N ALA A 392 16.20 21.50 -3.02
CA ALA A 392 15.30 22.64 -2.96
C ALA A 392 15.99 23.88 -2.36
N ALA A 393 16.83 23.70 -1.33
CA ALA A 393 17.57 24.79 -0.69
C ALA A 393 18.75 25.30 -1.53
N ALA A 394 19.42 24.42 -2.28
CA ALA A 394 20.58 24.76 -3.10
C ALA A 394 20.25 25.50 -4.39
N ARG A 395 18.97 25.54 -4.78
CA ARG A 395 18.58 26.07 -6.08
C ARG A 395 18.60 27.60 -6.09
N PRO A 396 19.29 28.23 -7.07
CA PRO A 396 19.34 29.68 -7.15
C PRO A 396 17.95 30.27 -7.47
N ARG A 397 17.64 31.42 -6.85
CA ARG A 397 16.47 32.23 -7.22
C ARG A 397 16.66 32.74 -8.65
N GLY A 398 15.76 32.40 -9.58
CA GLY A 398 15.88 32.80 -10.98
C GLY A 398 15.05 31.94 -11.95
N ALA A 399 15.59 31.69 -13.14
CA ALA A 399 14.93 30.96 -14.23
C ALA A 399 14.80 29.44 -14.00
N ASP A 400 15.42 28.91 -12.96
CA ASP A 400 15.41 27.48 -12.63
C ASP A 400 14.27 27.18 -11.65
N ARG A 401 13.32 26.33 -12.04
CA ARG A 401 12.13 25.96 -11.27
C ARG A 401 12.25 24.53 -10.74
N LEU A 402 12.08 24.36 -9.43
CA LEU A 402 12.04 23.06 -8.76
C LEU A 402 10.64 22.78 -8.25
N ALA A 403 10.21 21.53 -8.36
CA ALA A 403 9.10 20.98 -7.61
C ALA A 403 9.55 19.70 -6.89
N VAL A 404 8.96 19.42 -5.74
CA VAL A 404 9.17 18.18 -4.98
C VAL A 404 7.82 17.50 -4.85
N HIS A 405 7.67 16.37 -5.51
CA HIS A 405 6.48 15.54 -5.41
C HIS A 405 6.87 14.20 -4.79
N GLY A 406 5.90 13.49 -4.23
CA GLY A 406 6.07 12.13 -3.75
C GLY A 406 4.99 11.23 -4.30
N PHE A 407 5.26 9.93 -4.39
CA PHE A 407 4.25 8.97 -4.84
C PHE A 407 4.26 7.73 -3.97
N SER A 408 3.09 7.10 -3.87
CA SER A 408 2.94 5.75 -3.35
C SER A 408 1.73 5.10 -4.02
N SER A 409 1.68 3.78 -4.07
CA SER A 409 0.64 3.06 -4.81
C SER A 409 -0.02 2.00 -3.96
N ASN A 410 -1.35 1.97 -4.02
CA ASN A 410 -2.18 0.91 -3.48
C ASN A 410 -2.85 0.21 -4.67
N THR A 411 -2.16 -0.77 -5.27
CA THR A 411 -2.53 -1.36 -6.58
C THR A 411 -2.54 -0.35 -7.72
N ARG A 412 -2.92 -0.80 -8.92
CA ARG A 412 -3.14 0.06 -10.08
C ARG A 412 -4.28 1.07 -9.90
N ALA A 413 -5.24 0.77 -9.03
CA ALA A 413 -6.45 1.57 -8.90
C ALA A 413 -6.23 2.89 -8.13
N GLU A 414 -5.17 2.95 -7.31
CA GLU A 414 -4.90 4.08 -6.44
C GLU A 414 -3.40 4.37 -6.33
N VAL A 415 -2.84 5.01 -7.36
CA VAL A 415 -1.48 5.56 -7.30
C VAL A 415 -1.57 6.97 -6.71
N TYR A 416 -1.34 7.10 -5.41
CA TYR A 416 -1.32 8.38 -4.71
C TYR A 416 -0.12 9.23 -5.14
N TYR A 417 -0.39 10.48 -5.49
CA TYR A 417 0.61 11.44 -5.92
C TYR A 417 0.51 12.72 -5.10
N TYR A 418 1.53 13.00 -4.30
CA TYR A 418 1.56 14.07 -3.33
C TYR A 418 2.39 15.25 -3.86
N ARG A 419 1.77 16.43 -3.88
CA ARG A 419 2.43 17.67 -4.31
C ARG A 419 2.95 18.44 -3.09
N LEU A 420 4.24 18.24 -2.76
CA LEU A 420 4.85 18.77 -1.54
C LEU A 420 5.42 20.19 -1.72
N LEU A 421 5.98 20.47 -2.91
CA LEU A 421 6.49 21.78 -3.31
C LEU A 421 6.26 21.97 -4.81
N GLU A 422 5.65 23.10 -5.18
CA GLU A 422 5.32 23.43 -6.57
C GLU A 422 6.44 24.14 -7.34
N PHE A 423 6.36 24.08 -8.67
CA PHE A 423 7.34 24.73 -9.54
C PHE A 423 7.40 26.25 -9.30
N GLY A 424 8.57 26.72 -8.86
CA GLY A 424 8.81 28.14 -8.60
C GLY A 424 8.36 28.62 -7.22
N GLN A 425 7.79 27.73 -6.39
CA GLN A 425 7.53 28.02 -4.99
C GLN A 425 8.85 28.03 -4.21
N PRO A 426 9.14 29.08 -3.42
CA PRO A 426 10.32 29.08 -2.56
C PRO A 426 10.16 28.06 -1.43
N LEU A 427 11.27 27.47 -0.99
CA LEU A 427 11.32 26.55 0.16
C LEU A 427 11.05 27.33 1.47
N SER A 428 9.77 27.57 1.76
CA SER A 428 9.30 28.24 2.97
C SER A 428 9.36 27.30 4.19
N PRO A 429 9.36 27.81 5.43
CA PRO A 429 9.31 26.96 6.62
C PRO A 429 8.13 25.96 6.62
N PRO A 430 6.90 26.32 6.20
CA PRO A 430 5.82 25.36 6.05
C PRO A 430 6.08 24.28 5.00
N ALA A 431 6.68 24.61 3.86
CA ALA A 431 7.03 23.63 2.82
C ALA A 431 8.12 22.66 3.31
N ARG A 432 9.14 23.16 4.04
CA ARG A 432 10.16 22.30 4.68
C ARG A 432 9.53 21.33 5.67
N ALA A 433 8.62 21.84 6.48
CA ALA A 433 7.88 21.05 7.44
C ALA A 433 7.06 19.98 6.69
N THR A 434 6.38 20.38 5.61
CA THR A 434 5.59 19.53 4.69
C THR A 434 6.39 18.46 3.94
N ILE A 435 7.71 18.60 3.81
CA ILE A 435 8.55 17.53 3.27
C ILE A 435 9.02 16.61 4.41
N GLY A 436 9.34 17.19 5.57
CA GLY A 436 9.86 16.46 6.72
C GLY A 436 8.85 15.48 7.36
N ALA A 437 7.56 15.80 7.40
CA ALA A 437 6.57 14.92 8.05
C ALA A 437 5.91 13.88 7.13
N VAL A 438 6.36 13.79 5.87
CA VAL A 438 5.87 12.78 4.94
C VAL A 438 6.23 11.41 5.51
N ARG A 439 5.34 10.43 5.44
CA ARG A 439 5.62 9.07 5.90
C ARG A 439 5.50 8.10 4.73
N GLY A 440 6.43 7.14 4.68
CA GLY A 440 6.38 6.06 3.72
C GLY A 440 5.17 5.16 4.00
N ARG A 441 4.32 4.92 3.00
CA ARG A 441 3.14 4.06 3.05
C ARG A 441 2.93 3.41 1.68
N TYR A 442 2.32 2.23 1.64
CA TYR A 442 1.93 1.52 0.41
C TYR A 442 3.14 1.06 -0.44
N SER A 443 2.92 0.78 -1.73
CA SER A 443 3.85 0.14 -2.67
C SER A 443 4.41 1.11 -3.72
N THR A 444 5.25 0.64 -4.64
CA THR A 444 6.03 1.45 -5.60
C THR A 444 5.68 1.15 -7.07
N ARG A 445 4.59 1.75 -7.58
CA ARG A 445 4.23 1.69 -9.01
C ARG A 445 4.81 2.88 -9.79
N MET A 446 6.14 2.91 -9.89
CA MET A 446 6.86 4.10 -10.38
C MET A 446 6.58 4.46 -11.84
N GLY A 447 6.22 3.50 -12.71
CA GLY A 447 5.95 3.80 -14.13
C GLY A 447 4.77 4.78 -14.31
N ALA A 448 3.66 4.54 -13.62
CA ALA A 448 2.53 5.47 -13.59
C ALA A 448 2.91 6.85 -13.02
N ALA A 449 3.68 6.88 -11.93
CA ALA A 449 4.15 8.13 -11.32
C ALA A 449 5.09 8.92 -12.25
N LEU A 450 5.97 8.23 -13.00
CA LEU A 450 6.87 8.83 -13.98
C LEU A 450 6.10 9.42 -15.17
N ARG A 451 5.09 8.72 -15.69
CA ARG A 451 4.21 9.22 -16.76
C ARG A 451 3.45 10.47 -16.31
N HIS A 452 2.92 10.45 -15.08
CA HIS A 452 2.24 11.61 -14.50
C HIS A 452 3.19 12.80 -14.29
N ALA A 453 4.37 12.57 -13.72
CA ALA A 453 5.43 13.56 -13.59
C ALA A 453 5.84 14.18 -14.94
N ALA A 454 5.98 13.36 -15.98
CA ALA A 454 6.31 13.81 -17.33
C ALA A 454 5.18 14.67 -17.93
N ALA A 455 3.92 14.29 -17.70
CA ALA A 455 2.75 15.07 -18.13
C ALA A 455 2.71 16.46 -17.46
N LEU A 456 2.97 16.54 -16.15
CA LEU A 456 3.06 17.82 -15.43
C LEU A 456 4.19 18.70 -15.97
N LEU A 457 5.35 18.10 -16.27
CA LEU A 457 6.49 18.81 -16.88
C LEU A 457 6.22 19.28 -18.32
N ALA A 458 5.25 18.71 -19.02
CA ALA A 458 4.88 19.18 -20.36
C ALA A 458 4.27 20.60 -20.32
N GLY A 459 3.59 20.95 -19.23
CA GLY A 459 3.01 22.28 -18.99
C GLY A 459 4.02 23.34 -18.55
N GLU A 460 5.25 22.96 -18.22
CA GLU A 460 6.30 23.90 -17.83
C GLU A 460 6.88 24.67 -19.04
N PRO A 461 7.43 25.89 -18.84
CA PRO A 461 8.02 26.71 -19.90
C PRO A 461 9.02 25.95 -20.77
N ALA A 462 9.13 26.35 -22.03
CA ALA A 462 10.08 25.76 -22.96
C ALA A 462 11.52 25.92 -22.42
N GLY A 463 12.21 24.80 -22.26
CA GLY A 463 13.50 24.76 -21.57
C GLY A 463 13.97 23.34 -21.34
N GLN A 464 14.95 23.19 -20.44
CA GLN A 464 15.38 21.88 -20.01
C GLN A 464 14.38 21.29 -19.01
N ARG A 465 13.81 20.12 -19.31
CA ARG A 465 12.89 19.42 -18.41
C ARG A 465 13.56 18.15 -17.89
N ALA A 466 13.51 17.93 -16.58
CA ALA A 466 14.06 16.72 -15.98
C ALA A 466 13.25 16.21 -14.78
N ILE A 467 13.27 14.89 -14.59
CA ILE A 467 12.78 14.18 -13.41
C ILE A 467 14.00 13.56 -12.73
N LEU A 468 14.16 13.83 -11.44
CA LEU A 468 15.09 13.14 -10.57
C LEU A 468 14.30 12.28 -9.59
N LEU A 469 14.26 10.98 -9.84
CA LEU A 469 13.67 10.00 -8.92
C LEU A 469 14.66 9.73 -7.79
N VAL A 470 14.19 9.79 -6.55
CA VAL A 470 14.91 9.31 -5.36
C VAL A 470 14.08 8.16 -4.81
N THR A 471 14.67 6.97 -4.77
CA THR A 471 14.00 5.74 -4.36
C THR A 471 14.97 4.85 -3.60
N ASP A 472 14.44 4.10 -2.64
CA ASP A 472 15.15 3.11 -1.84
C ASP A 472 14.93 1.69 -2.38
N GLY A 473 13.96 1.49 -3.28
CA GLY A 473 13.42 0.18 -3.62
C GLY A 473 13.16 -0.08 -5.10
N ALA A 474 13.01 -1.37 -5.41
CA ALA A 474 12.59 -1.81 -6.74
C ALA A 474 11.09 -1.54 -6.96
N PRO A 475 10.65 -1.28 -8.21
CA PRO A 475 9.23 -1.22 -8.54
C PRO A 475 8.51 -2.51 -8.11
N ALA A 476 7.55 -2.38 -7.21
CA ALA A 476 6.77 -3.50 -6.66
C ALA A 476 5.37 -3.01 -6.30
N ASP A 477 4.34 -3.79 -6.60
CA ASP A 477 2.94 -3.52 -6.21
C ASP A 477 2.25 -4.84 -5.86
N ILE A 478 1.26 -4.80 -4.97
CA ILE A 478 0.63 -6.00 -4.38
C ILE A 478 -0.13 -6.85 -5.40
N ASP A 479 -0.56 -6.26 -6.51
CA ASP A 479 -1.28 -6.94 -7.61
C ASP A 479 -0.33 -7.49 -8.70
N VAL A 480 0.98 -7.26 -8.60
CA VAL A 480 1.97 -7.69 -9.60
C VAL A 480 3.00 -8.64 -9.00
N HIS A 481 2.96 -9.91 -9.43
CA HIS A 481 3.83 -10.96 -8.90
C HIS A 481 5.11 -11.22 -9.71
N ASP A 482 5.19 -10.77 -10.97
CA ASP A 482 6.41 -10.89 -11.77
C ASP A 482 7.37 -9.74 -11.38
N PRO A 483 8.54 -10.04 -10.76
CA PRO A 483 9.46 -9.02 -10.27
C PRO A 483 10.06 -8.15 -11.40
N ARG A 484 9.94 -8.57 -12.66
CA ARG A 484 10.40 -7.80 -13.82
C ARG A 484 9.32 -6.96 -14.47
N TYR A 485 8.04 -7.20 -14.14
CA TYR A 485 6.94 -6.57 -14.86
C TYR A 485 6.94 -5.04 -14.65
N LEU A 486 6.93 -4.58 -13.40
CA LEU A 486 6.95 -3.15 -13.09
C LEU A 486 8.30 -2.49 -13.41
N VAL A 487 9.38 -3.27 -13.44
CA VAL A 487 10.70 -2.81 -13.91
C VAL A 487 10.67 -2.50 -15.41
N GLU A 488 10.07 -3.37 -16.22
CA GLU A 488 9.94 -3.10 -17.66
C GLU A 488 8.90 -2.00 -17.95
N ASP A 489 7.83 -1.88 -17.15
CA ASP A 489 6.92 -0.74 -17.25
C ASP A 489 7.59 0.59 -16.92
N ALA A 490 8.38 0.65 -15.85
CA ALA A 490 9.16 1.83 -15.51
C ALA A 490 10.18 2.17 -16.61
N ARG A 491 10.81 1.16 -17.23
CA ARG A 491 11.73 1.35 -18.36
C ARG A 491 11.02 1.98 -19.56
N GLU A 492 9.81 1.53 -19.87
CA GLU A 492 9.01 2.09 -20.95
C GLU A 492 8.56 3.52 -20.63
N ALA A 493 8.11 3.79 -19.39
CA ALA A 493 7.77 5.14 -18.94
C ALA A 493 8.96 6.12 -19.06
N VAL A 494 10.20 5.66 -18.77
CA VAL A 494 11.42 6.44 -18.99
C VAL A 494 11.67 6.72 -20.48
N ALA A 495 11.43 5.74 -21.35
CA ALA A 495 11.56 5.91 -22.79
C ALA A 495 10.52 6.90 -23.35
N GLU A 496 9.26 6.81 -22.90
CA GLU A 496 8.18 7.74 -23.21
C GLU A 496 8.53 9.17 -22.76
N ALA A 497 8.98 9.35 -21.52
CA ALA A 497 9.41 10.64 -20.99
C ALA A 497 10.54 11.25 -21.84
N ARG A 498 11.53 10.42 -22.24
CA ARG A 498 12.61 10.85 -23.13
C ARG A 498 12.09 11.29 -24.50
N GLY A 499 11.13 10.57 -25.07
CA GLY A 499 10.45 10.94 -26.32
C GLY A 499 9.74 12.29 -26.22
N ALA A 500 9.18 12.60 -25.05
CA ALA A 500 8.56 13.90 -24.74
C ALA A 500 9.56 15.03 -24.42
N GLY A 501 10.87 14.78 -24.54
CA GLY A 501 11.93 15.76 -24.22
C GLY A 501 12.18 15.95 -22.72
N VAL A 502 11.66 15.05 -21.88
CA VAL A 502 11.88 15.04 -20.43
C VAL A 502 13.01 14.06 -20.11
N ARG A 503 14.08 14.54 -19.48
CA ARG A 503 15.19 13.67 -19.04
C ARG A 503 14.89 13.06 -17.69
N THR A 504 15.29 11.82 -17.47
CA THR A 504 15.06 11.12 -16.20
C THR A 504 16.40 10.66 -15.62
N ALA A 505 16.62 10.87 -14.33
CA ALA A 505 17.71 10.27 -13.59
C ALA A 505 17.23 9.71 -12.26
N CYS A 506 17.96 8.75 -11.70
CA CYS A 506 17.61 8.06 -10.47
C CYS A 506 18.74 8.11 -9.45
N ILE A 507 18.40 8.32 -8.19
CA ILE A 507 19.27 8.13 -7.04
C ILE A 507 18.68 6.98 -6.24
N ALA A 508 19.39 5.85 -6.24
CA ALA A 508 19.01 4.68 -5.47
C ALA A 508 19.75 4.68 -4.13
N VAL A 509 19.07 4.47 -3.00
CA VAL A 509 19.71 4.51 -1.67
C VAL A 509 20.17 3.10 -1.20
N ASP A 510 19.87 2.05 -1.97
CA ASP A 510 20.24 0.67 -1.68
C ASP A 510 21.41 0.16 -2.55
N ALA A 511 22.41 -0.46 -1.93
CA ALA A 511 23.58 -1.06 -2.60
C ALA A 511 23.21 -2.23 -3.54
N ALA A 512 22.10 -2.92 -3.30
CA ALA A 512 21.60 -4.00 -4.16
C ALA A 512 20.81 -3.49 -5.39
N ALA A 513 20.59 -2.17 -5.50
CA ALA A 513 19.73 -1.57 -6.51
C ALA A 513 20.31 -1.51 -7.94
N ASP A 514 21.61 -1.80 -8.12
CA ASP A 514 22.31 -1.61 -9.39
C ASP A 514 21.60 -2.30 -10.57
N SER A 515 21.15 -3.53 -10.36
CA SER A 515 20.63 -4.39 -11.44
C SER A 515 19.34 -3.86 -12.08
N TYR A 516 18.35 -3.44 -11.30
CA TYR A 516 17.06 -2.96 -11.81
C TYR A 516 17.11 -1.48 -12.19
N VAL A 517 17.83 -0.63 -11.44
CA VAL A 517 17.92 0.80 -11.75
C VAL A 517 18.65 1.02 -13.07
N ARG A 518 19.72 0.24 -13.31
CA ARG A 518 20.44 0.25 -14.59
C ARG A 518 19.54 -0.20 -15.75
N ARG A 519 18.62 -1.14 -15.51
CA ARG A 519 17.65 -1.62 -16.50
C ARG A 519 16.64 -0.53 -16.87
N ILE A 520 16.17 0.25 -15.89
CA ILE A 520 15.14 1.29 -16.06
C ILE A 520 15.74 2.57 -16.68
N PHE A 521 16.77 3.15 -16.06
CA PHE A 521 17.29 4.48 -16.42
C PHE A 521 18.48 4.42 -17.39
N GLY A 522 19.11 3.24 -17.53
CA GLY A 522 20.32 3.04 -18.33
C GLY A 522 21.60 3.44 -17.59
N TRP A 523 22.74 2.99 -18.12
CA TRP A 523 24.05 3.05 -17.45
C TRP A 523 24.59 4.44 -17.06
N ARG A 524 24.07 5.54 -17.67
CA ARG A 524 24.55 6.91 -17.41
C ARG A 524 23.70 7.70 -16.42
N ASN A 525 22.45 7.30 -16.23
CA ASN A 525 21.40 8.13 -15.64
C ASN A 525 21.00 7.68 -14.23
N TYR A 526 21.87 6.96 -13.53
CA TYR A 526 21.66 6.63 -12.12
C TYR A 526 22.92 6.81 -11.29
N CYS A 527 22.72 6.94 -9.98
CA CYS A 527 23.76 6.75 -8.99
C CYS A 527 23.19 6.04 -7.76
N ILE A 528 24.00 5.19 -7.14
CA ILE A 528 23.67 4.54 -5.86
C ILE A 528 24.25 5.39 -4.74
N ALA A 529 23.53 5.63 -3.66
CA ALA A 529 23.91 6.46 -2.52
C ALA A 529 23.75 5.67 -1.22
N ASP A 530 24.79 4.93 -0.86
CA ASP A 530 24.78 3.92 0.20
C ASP A 530 25.02 4.54 1.61
N ASP A 531 25.36 5.84 1.66
CA ASP A 531 25.65 6.60 2.90
C ASP A 531 25.18 8.06 2.72
N ALA A 532 24.49 8.60 3.74
CA ALA A 532 24.05 9.98 3.85
C ALA A 532 25.19 11.00 3.65
N ARG A 533 26.43 10.67 4.04
CA ARG A 533 27.60 11.54 3.82
C ARG A 533 27.98 11.68 2.34
N SER A 534 27.68 10.67 1.52
CA SER A 534 27.99 10.67 0.08
C SER A 534 26.89 11.33 -0.76
N LEU A 535 25.71 11.53 -0.18
CA LEU A 535 24.52 12.05 -0.83
C LEU A 535 24.73 13.44 -1.48
N PRO A 536 25.33 14.46 -0.81
CA PRO A 536 25.50 15.78 -1.44
C PRO A 536 26.36 15.74 -2.71
N ALA A 537 27.47 15.01 -2.67
CA ALA A 537 28.36 14.86 -3.82
C ALA A 537 27.67 14.12 -4.99
N ARG A 538 26.80 13.15 -4.70
CA ARG A 538 26.01 12.42 -5.71
C ARG A 538 24.91 13.29 -6.30
N LEU A 539 24.17 14.03 -5.48
CA LEU A 539 23.15 15.00 -5.91
C LEU A 539 23.74 16.08 -6.83
N ALA A 540 24.89 16.65 -6.46
CA ALA A 540 25.59 17.63 -7.28
C ALA A 540 26.00 17.06 -8.64
N ARG A 541 26.53 15.83 -8.68
CA ARG A 541 26.92 15.14 -9.93
C ARG A 541 25.71 14.83 -10.81
N MET A 542 24.61 14.32 -10.25
CA MET A 542 23.40 14.04 -11.03
C MET A 542 22.78 15.31 -11.57
N SER A 543 22.68 16.36 -10.75
CA SER A 543 22.19 17.66 -11.20
C SER A 543 23.05 18.25 -12.31
N ALA A 544 24.39 18.12 -12.23
CA ALA A 544 25.31 18.53 -13.28
C ALA A 544 25.09 17.76 -14.59
N ARG A 545 24.88 16.44 -14.51
CA ARG A 545 24.62 15.59 -15.68
C ARG A 545 23.28 15.91 -16.33
N LEU A 546 22.25 16.07 -15.49
CA LEU A 546 20.93 16.55 -15.91
C LEU A 546 21.01 17.96 -16.46
N ALA A 547 22.02 18.78 -16.17
CA ALA A 547 22.20 20.04 -16.89
C ALA A 547 22.96 19.85 -18.22
N ALA A 548 24.02 19.04 -18.22
CA ALA A 548 25.04 18.94 -19.29
C ALA A 548 24.65 18.14 -20.54
N ALA A 549 23.71 17.18 -20.44
CA ALA A 549 23.42 16.28 -21.56
C ALA A 549 22.73 17.00 -22.74
N HIS A 550 23.42 17.02 -23.88
CA HIS A 550 23.02 17.57 -25.18
C HIS A 550 22.30 16.55 -26.05
#